data_AF-A0A2R6NVS2-F1
#
_entry.id   AF-A0A2R6NVS2-F1
#
_cell.length_a   1.000
_cell.length_b   1.000
_cell.length_c   1.000
_cell.angle_alpha   90.00
_cell.angle_beta   90.00
_cell.angle_gamma   90.00
#
_symmetry.space_group_name_H-M   'P 1'
#
loop_
_entity.id
_entity.type
_entity.pdbx_description
1 polymer ?
#
loop_
_entity_poly.entity_id
_entity_poly.type
_entity_poly.pdbx_seq_one_letter_code
_entity_poly.pdbx_strand_id
1 'polypeptide(L)'
;MQGYGDTGGETNTPEAAAVESTAYHAVLNAVPCDKDGKLVPSNAPPAIAEAHNNWAPFKDRIAFETAEFLYKEEQMSQTKISKLMDLWAASLLEHGGTPPFSSHAKMYETIDSIVVGEVPWQTFSVKYAGKVPDGVDTPPFLC
;
A
#
# COMPACT_ATOMS: atom_id res chain seq x y z
N MET A 1 14.49 -18.30 -67.33
CA MET A 1 15.91 -18.09 -66.96
C MET A 1 16.28 -16.67 -67.33
N GLN A 2 16.42 -15.79 -66.34
CA GLN A 2 17.61 -14.96 -66.14
C GLN A 2 17.35 -14.15 -64.85
N GLY A 3 18.11 -14.46 -63.80
CA GLY A 3 18.04 -13.75 -62.53
C GLY A 3 18.73 -12.39 -62.62
N TYR A 4 18.11 -11.38 -62.02
CA TYR A 4 18.75 -10.13 -61.67
C TYR A 4 19.08 -10.17 -60.18
N GLY A 5 20.38 -10.13 -59.86
CA GLY A 5 20.86 -9.91 -58.51
C GLY A 5 20.77 -8.43 -58.19
N ASP A 6 20.27 -8.12 -57.00
CA ASP A 6 20.40 -6.82 -56.38
C ASP A 6 21.12 -7.02 -55.05
N THR A 7 22.35 -6.53 -54.97
CA THR A 7 23.17 -6.52 -53.77
C THR A 7 22.82 -5.27 -52.96
N GLY A 8 21.74 -5.34 -52.18
CA GLY A 8 21.45 -4.38 -51.13
C GLY A 8 22.24 -4.73 -49.87
N GLY A 9 23.39 -4.08 -49.68
CA GLY A 9 24.14 -4.14 -48.43
C GLY A 9 23.48 -3.25 -47.38
N GLU A 10 22.56 -3.81 -46.60
CA GLU A 10 22.06 -3.16 -45.38
C GLU A 10 23.07 -3.40 -44.26
N THR A 11 23.88 -2.38 -43.99
CA THR A 11 24.68 -2.30 -42.76
C THR A 11 23.73 -2.19 -41.58
N ASN A 12 23.42 -3.34 -40.96
CA ASN A 12 22.77 -3.41 -39.66
C ASN A 12 23.76 -2.89 -38.61
N THR A 13 23.72 -1.58 -38.36
CA THR A 13 24.25 -1.01 -37.12
C THR A 13 23.38 -1.56 -36.00
N PRO A 14 23.91 -2.37 -35.06
CA PRO A 14 23.13 -2.77 -33.90
C PRO A 14 22.88 -1.52 -33.07
N GLU A 15 21.61 -1.09 -33.04
CA GLU A 15 21.09 -0.14 -32.06
C GLU A 15 21.46 -0.67 -30.69
N ALA A 16 22.44 -0.01 -30.06
CA ALA A 16 22.93 -0.39 -28.76
C ALA A 16 21.74 -0.34 -27.79
N ALA A 17 21.32 -1.52 -27.33
CA ALA A 17 20.35 -1.64 -26.25
C ALA A 17 20.79 -0.68 -25.13
N ALA A 18 19.90 0.23 -24.75
CA ALA A 18 20.16 1.16 -23.66
C ALA A 18 20.64 0.35 -22.46
N VAL A 19 21.91 0.53 -22.08
CA VAL A 19 22.47 -0.09 -20.89
C VAL A 19 21.77 0.57 -19.70
N GLU A 20 20.76 -0.11 -19.17
CA GLU A 20 20.11 0.29 -17.94
C GLU A 20 21.13 0.12 -16.80
N SER A 21 21.50 1.23 -16.17
CA SER A 21 22.43 1.26 -15.05
C SER A 21 21.68 1.69 -13.80
N THR A 22 21.53 0.77 -12.85
CA THR A 22 20.91 1.03 -11.55
C THR A 22 22.01 1.30 -10.53
N ALA A 23 22.07 2.54 -10.01
CA ALA A 23 22.97 2.90 -8.92
C ALA A 23 22.21 2.84 -7.59
N TYR A 24 22.69 2.00 -6.66
CA TYR A 24 22.06 1.82 -5.35
C TYR A 24 22.75 2.68 -4.28
N HIS A 25 21.97 3.24 -3.35
CA HIS A 25 22.52 3.87 -2.15
C HIS A 25 23.08 2.80 -1.20
N ALA A 26 24.22 3.06 -0.56
CA ALA A 26 24.91 2.08 0.29
C ALA A 26 24.06 1.54 1.46
N VAL A 27 23.02 2.29 1.87
CA VAL A 27 22.15 1.95 3.02
C VAL A 27 20.69 1.70 2.60
N LEU A 28 20.22 2.28 1.49
CA LEU A 28 18.81 2.24 1.06
C LEU A 28 18.74 1.76 -0.39
N ASN A 29 19.02 0.48 -0.59
CA ASN A 29 19.15 -0.15 -1.89
C ASN A 29 17.89 -0.87 -2.38
N ALA A 30 16.77 -0.74 -1.66
CA ALA A 30 15.47 -1.34 -1.99
C ALA A 30 15.56 -2.84 -2.34
N VAL A 31 16.45 -3.58 -1.68
CA VAL A 31 16.58 -5.04 -1.88
C VAL A 31 15.26 -5.69 -1.45
N PRO A 32 14.65 -6.54 -2.29
CA PRO A 32 13.42 -7.23 -1.96
C PRO A 32 13.51 -7.97 -0.63
N CYS A 33 12.45 -7.90 0.17
CA CYS A 33 12.33 -8.63 1.43
C CYS A 33 10.99 -9.37 1.50
N ASP A 34 10.93 -10.43 2.30
CA ASP A 34 9.69 -11.12 2.63
C ASP A 34 8.87 -10.37 3.69
N LYS A 35 7.71 -10.93 4.04
CA LYS A 35 6.78 -10.36 5.04
C LYS A 35 7.39 -10.20 6.44
N ASP A 36 8.49 -10.89 6.74
CA ASP A 36 9.18 -10.82 8.03
C ASP A 36 10.38 -9.87 7.97
N GLY A 37 10.56 -9.16 6.84
CA GLY A 37 11.65 -8.20 6.60
C GLY A 37 12.97 -8.86 6.24
N LYS A 38 12.99 -10.17 5.95
CA LYS A 38 14.21 -10.88 5.57
C LYS A 38 14.44 -10.74 4.06
N LEU A 39 15.68 -10.42 3.70
CA LEU A 39 16.06 -10.25 2.29
C LEU A 39 15.80 -11.53 1.49
N VAL A 40 15.20 -11.37 0.32
CA VAL A 40 14.99 -12.46 -0.64
C VAL A 40 15.91 -12.30 -1.85
N PRO A 41 16.26 -13.40 -2.55
CA PRO A 41 17.07 -13.33 -3.77
C PRO A 41 16.43 -12.42 -4.82
N SER A 42 17.25 -11.68 -5.58
CA SER A 42 16.76 -10.75 -6.62
C SER A 42 15.95 -11.41 -7.74
N ASN A 43 16.03 -12.73 -7.88
CA ASN A 43 15.29 -13.52 -8.86
C ASN A 43 14.11 -14.31 -8.26
N ALA A 44 13.77 -14.06 -6.99
CA ALA A 44 12.61 -14.67 -6.39
C ALA A 44 11.34 -14.23 -7.15
N PRO A 45 10.44 -15.16 -7.50
CA PRO A 45 9.16 -14.78 -8.06
C PRO A 45 8.42 -13.87 -7.07
N PRO A 46 7.62 -12.89 -7.54
CA PRO A 46 6.82 -12.05 -6.66
C PRO A 46 5.98 -12.91 -5.73
N ALA A 47 5.80 -12.44 -4.48
CA ALA A 47 4.87 -13.08 -3.57
C ALA A 47 3.51 -13.21 -4.27
N ILE A 48 2.92 -14.40 -4.18
CA ILE A 48 1.58 -14.64 -4.71
C ILE A 48 0.68 -13.63 -3.99
N ALA A 49 0.05 -12.72 -4.73
CA ALA A 49 -0.89 -11.78 -4.13
C ALA A 49 -1.96 -12.60 -3.42
N GLU A 50 -2.08 -12.42 -2.10
CA GLU A 50 -3.15 -13.08 -1.36
C GLU A 50 -4.49 -12.72 -2.01
N ALA A 51 -5.32 -13.74 -2.22
CA ALA A 51 -6.50 -13.63 -3.05
C ALA A 51 -7.38 -12.43 -2.64
N HIS A 52 -7.83 -11.69 -3.65
CA HIS A 52 -8.63 -10.45 -3.64
C HIS A 52 -9.89 -10.40 -2.74
N ASN A 53 -10.18 -11.46 -1.97
CA ASN A 53 -11.38 -11.62 -1.15
C ASN A 53 -11.10 -11.83 0.34
N ASN A 54 -9.85 -11.66 0.81
CA ASN A 54 -9.56 -11.73 2.23
C ASN A 54 -9.89 -10.37 2.88
N TRP A 55 -11.13 -10.20 3.35
CA TRP A 55 -11.53 -9.02 4.15
C TRP A 55 -10.98 -9.06 5.57
N ALA A 56 -10.18 -10.07 5.94
CA ALA A 56 -9.61 -10.19 7.27
C ALA A 56 -8.89 -8.89 7.68
N PRO A 57 -9.06 -8.43 8.93
CA PRO A 57 -9.76 -9.09 10.04
C PRO A 57 -11.29 -8.93 10.05
N PHE A 58 -11.86 -8.21 9.07
CA PHE A 58 -13.31 -8.03 8.96
C PHE A 58 -14.00 -9.31 8.49
N LYS A 59 -15.22 -9.54 9.02
CA LYS A 59 -16.02 -10.71 8.68
C LYS A 59 -16.47 -10.74 7.21
N ASP A 60 -16.72 -9.56 6.64
CA ASP A 60 -17.21 -9.36 5.29
C ASP A 60 -16.91 -7.93 4.81
N ARG A 61 -17.19 -7.69 3.52
CA ARG A 61 -17.04 -6.38 2.89
C ARG A 61 -17.85 -5.28 3.58
N ILE A 62 -19.07 -5.60 4.05
CA ILE A 62 -19.96 -4.61 4.66
C ILE A 62 -19.40 -4.12 5.98
N ALA A 63 -18.82 -5.02 6.79
CA ALA A 63 -18.11 -4.66 8.01
C ALA A 63 -16.90 -3.77 7.74
N PHE A 64 -16.12 -4.08 6.70
CA PHE A 64 -14.99 -3.24 6.29
C PHE A 64 -15.46 -1.83 5.90
N GLU A 65 -16.39 -1.71 4.95
CA GLU A 65 -16.87 -0.42 4.45
C GLU A 65 -17.56 0.39 5.56
N THR A 66 -18.29 -0.28 6.46
CA THR A 66 -18.90 0.37 7.63
C THR A 66 -17.84 0.94 8.57
N ALA A 67 -16.78 0.18 8.86
CA ALA A 67 -15.70 0.67 9.72
C ALA A 67 -14.94 1.83 9.06
N GLU A 68 -14.64 1.73 7.76
CA GLU A 68 -14.00 2.80 7.00
C GLU A 68 -14.81 4.10 7.07
N PHE A 69 -16.10 4.04 6.76
CA PHE A 69 -16.98 5.20 6.81
C PHE A 69 -17.06 5.80 8.22
N LEU A 70 -17.32 4.98 9.25
CA LEU A 70 -17.53 5.49 10.61
C LEU A 70 -16.24 5.99 11.28
N TYR A 71 -15.09 5.38 10.97
CA TYR A 71 -13.81 5.72 11.58
C TYR A 71 -13.04 6.79 10.82
N LYS A 72 -12.90 6.67 9.49
CA LYS A 72 -12.06 7.57 8.69
C LYS A 72 -12.82 8.80 8.21
N GLU A 73 -14.04 8.61 7.71
CA GLU A 73 -14.80 9.69 7.07
C GLU A 73 -15.61 10.50 8.07
N GLU A 74 -16.55 9.86 8.79
CA GLU A 74 -17.45 10.54 9.73
C GLU A 74 -16.78 10.81 11.09
N GLN A 75 -15.78 10.01 11.48
CA GLN A 75 -15.18 10.04 12.82
C GLN A 75 -16.25 10.03 13.92
N MET A 76 -17.21 9.13 13.77
CA MET A 76 -18.41 9.09 14.60
C MET A 76 -18.03 8.77 16.06
N SER A 77 -18.69 9.43 17.02
CA SER A 77 -18.44 9.14 18.44
C SER A 77 -18.86 7.72 18.82
N GLN A 78 -18.13 7.10 19.76
CA GLN A 78 -18.37 5.73 20.24
C GLN A 78 -19.82 5.47 20.65
N THR A 79 -20.44 6.42 21.34
CA THR A 79 -21.85 6.34 21.75
C THR A 79 -22.79 6.32 20.56
N LYS A 80 -22.52 7.14 19.52
CA LYS A 80 -23.32 7.16 18.29
C LYS A 80 -23.14 5.88 17.48
N ILE A 81 -21.91 5.36 17.38
CA ILE A 81 -21.63 4.07 16.71
C ILE A 81 -22.41 2.94 17.39
N SER A 82 -22.37 2.86 18.73
CA SER A 82 -23.10 1.82 19.48
C SER A 82 -24.61 1.93 19.23
N LYS A 83 -25.16 3.14 19.32
CA LYS A 83 -26.57 3.40 19.02
C LYS A 83 -26.94 3.00 17.59
N LEU A 84 -26.07 3.25 16.61
CA LEU A 84 -26.30 2.84 15.22
C LEU A 84 -26.35 1.31 15.10
N MET A 85 -25.41 0.59 15.73
CA MET A 85 -25.40 -0.88 15.73
C MET A 85 -26.64 -1.47 16.43
N ASP A 86 -27.10 -0.84 17.52
CA ASP A 86 -28.33 -1.25 18.22
C ASP A 86 -29.58 -1.08 17.36
N LEU A 87 -29.69 0.06 16.65
CA LEU A 87 -30.79 0.30 15.72
C LEU A 87 -30.78 -0.69 14.56
N TRP A 88 -29.59 -1.00 14.05
CA TRP A 88 -29.43 -1.96 12.96
C TRP A 88 -29.79 -3.38 13.43
N ALA A 89 -29.35 -3.79 14.62
CA ALA A 89 -29.74 -5.06 15.23
C ALA A 89 -31.26 -5.16 15.41
N ALA A 90 -31.91 -4.10 15.90
CA ALA A 90 -33.36 -4.05 16.03
C ALA A 90 -34.08 -4.22 14.68
N SER A 91 -33.59 -3.57 13.61
CA SER A 91 -34.16 -3.71 12.26
C SER A 91 -33.99 -5.10 11.64
N LEU A 92 -32.95 -5.84 12.04
CA LEU A 92 -32.60 -7.15 11.48
C LEU A 92 -33.18 -8.31 12.28
N LEU A 93 -33.75 -8.04 13.46
CA LEU A 93 -34.24 -9.05 14.40
C LEU A 93 -35.28 -9.99 13.76
N GLU A 94 -36.21 -9.44 12.96
CA GLU A 94 -37.25 -10.21 12.28
C GLU A 94 -36.70 -11.12 11.17
N HIS A 95 -35.51 -10.81 10.67
CA HIS A 95 -34.84 -11.55 9.59
C HIS A 95 -33.74 -12.49 10.11
N GLY A 96 -33.53 -12.57 11.43
CA GLY A 96 -32.43 -13.33 12.02
C GLY A 96 -31.04 -12.80 11.63
N GLY A 97 -30.98 -11.54 11.17
CA GLY A 97 -29.74 -10.90 10.74
C GLY A 97 -28.97 -10.31 11.92
N THR A 98 -27.68 -10.01 11.68
CA THR A 98 -26.82 -9.35 12.66
C THR A 98 -26.21 -8.08 12.07
N PRO A 99 -26.03 -7.01 12.86
CA PRO A 99 -25.33 -5.81 12.41
C PRO A 99 -23.87 -6.14 12.01
N PRO A 100 -23.18 -5.24 11.29
CA PRO A 100 -21.77 -5.44 10.94
C PRO A 100 -20.89 -5.64 12.17
N PHE A 101 -21.13 -4.86 13.23
CA PHE A 101 -20.48 -4.97 14.54
C PHE A 101 -21.51 -5.03 15.66
N SER A 102 -21.19 -5.71 16.76
CA SER A 102 -22.06 -5.74 17.95
C SER A 102 -21.94 -4.48 18.81
N SER A 103 -20.85 -3.73 18.69
CA SER A 103 -20.60 -2.49 19.42
C SER A 103 -19.43 -1.72 18.80
N HIS A 104 -19.24 -0.46 19.21
CA HIS A 104 -18.05 0.32 18.85
C HIS A 104 -16.74 -0.37 19.28
N ALA A 105 -16.73 -1.02 20.45
CA ALA A 105 -15.54 -1.70 20.97
C ALA A 105 -15.13 -2.86 20.05
N LYS A 106 -16.09 -3.63 19.52
CA LYS A 106 -15.79 -4.68 18.55
C LYS A 106 -15.27 -4.12 17.22
N MET A 107 -15.81 -2.99 16.78
CA MET A 107 -15.30 -2.31 15.59
C MET A 107 -13.85 -1.89 15.77
N TYR A 108 -13.50 -1.26 16.90
CA TYR A 108 -12.13 -0.82 17.17
C TYR A 108 -11.18 -1.98 17.39
N GLU A 109 -11.57 -3.02 18.13
CA GLU A 109 -10.76 -4.25 18.27
C GLU A 109 -10.45 -4.87 16.90
N THR A 110 -11.41 -4.84 15.97
CA THR A 110 -11.20 -5.32 14.60
C THR A 110 -10.20 -4.44 13.86
N ILE A 111 -10.31 -3.11 13.98
CA ILE A 111 -9.36 -2.16 13.37
C ILE A 111 -7.95 -2.35 13.95
N ASP A 112 -7.83 -2.50 15.27
CA ASP A 112 -6.55 -2.69 15.95
C ASP A 112 -5.92 -4.05 15.62
N SER A 113 -6.72 -5.04 15.20
CA SER A 113 -6.22 -6.36 14.78
C SER A 113 -5.72 -6.43 13.33
N ILE A 114 -5.74 -5.31 12.60
CA ILE A 114 -5.26 -5.27 11.21
C ILE A 114 -3.74 -5.47 11.20
N VAL A 115 -3.33 -6.71 10.88
CA VAL A 115 -1.91 -7.10 10.73
C VAL A 115 -1.27 -6.55 9.45
N VAL A 116 -2.07 -6.29 8.41
CA VAL A 116 -1.57 -5.73 7.15
C VAL A 116 -1.36 -4.23 7.31
N GLY A 117 -0.12 -3.84 7.61
CA GLY A 117 0.25 -2.44 7.82
C GLY A 117 0.67 -2.11 9.25
N GLU A 118 0.76 -3.11 10.14
CA GLU A 118 1.31 -2.98 11.50
C GLU A 118 2.85 -2.86 11.49
N VAL A 119 3.42 -2.08 10.56
CA VAL A 119 4.80 -1.64 10.66
C VAL A 119 4.79 -0.45 11.62
N PRO A 120 5.42 -0.53 12.79
CA PRO A 120 5.45 0.59 13.72
C PRO A 120 6.01 1.80 12.99
N TRP A 121 5.22 2.87 12.89
CA TRP A 121 5.68 4.13 12.32
C TRP A 121 6.86 4.61 13.16
N GLN A 122 8.07 4.48 12.60
CA GLN A 122 9.26 5.06 13.20
C GLN A 122 9.40 6.49 12.72
N THR A 123 9.21 7.43 13.63
CA THR A 123 9.56 8.82 13.36
C THR A 123 11.05 9.00 13.62
N PHE A 124 11.74 9.57 12.64
CA PHE A 124 13.12 10.01 12.81
C PHE A 124 13.23 11.45 12.32
N SER A 125 14.00 12.26 13.04
CA SER A 125 14.24 13.64 12.64
C SER A 125 15.47 13.70 11.75
N VAL A 126 15.32 14.27 10.56
CA VAL A 126 16.43 14.53 9.65
C VAL A 126 16.71 16.03 9.66
N LYS A 127 17.99 16.40 9.76
CA LYS A 127 18.44 17.77 9.55
C LYS A 127 19.36 17.82 8.33
N TYR A 128 19.14 18.79 7.46
CA TYR A 128 20.06 19.05 6.35
C TYR A 128 21.42 19.51 6.91
N ALA A 129 22.48 18.76 6.60
CA ALA A 129 23.85 19.03 7.06
C ALA A 129 24.73 19.73 5.99
N GLY A 130 24.18 20.01 4.81
CA GLY A 130 24.89 20.69 3.73
C GLY A 130 24.87 22.22 3.87
N LYS A 131 25.60 22.90 2.99
CA LYS A 131 25.57 24.37 2.91
C LYS A 131 24.25 24.79 2.25
N VAL A 132 23.43 25.56 2.98
CA VAL A 132 22.22 26.17 2.42
C VAL A 132 22.63 27.14 1.31
N PRO A 133 22.10 27.02 0.08
CA PRO A 133 22.39 27.96 -1.00
C PRO A 133 21.89 29.36 -0.64
N ASP A 134 22.71 30.38 -0.83
CA ASP A 134 22.30 31.77 -0.63
C ASP A 134 21.38 32.19 -1.79
N GLY A 135 20.05 32.16 -1.59
CA GLY A 135 19.09 32.57 -2.63
C GLY A 135 17.61 32.44 -2.29
N VAL A 136 16.79 33.16 -3.06
CA VAL A 136 15.30 33.26 -2.97
C VAL A 136 14.59 31.92 -3.17
N ASP A 137 15.29 30.91 -3.69
CA ASP A 137 14.75 29.56 -3.92
C ASP A 137 15.06 28.57 -2.77
N THR A 138 15.47 29.06 -1.61
CA THR A 138 15.65 28.21 -0.42
C THR A 138 14.27 27.81 0.13
N PRO A 139 13.91 26.52 0.12
CA PRO A 139 12.66 26.07 0.71
C PRO A 139 12.64 26.37 2.22
N PRO A 140 11.48 26.75 2.79
CA PRO A 140 11.40 27.17 4.20
C PRO A 140 11.76 26.07 5.21
N PHE A 141 11.83 24.80 4.79
CA PHE A 141 12.31 23.70 5.63
C PHE A 141 13.84 23.62 5.77
N LEU A 142 14.60 24.47 5.05
CA LEU A 142 16.06 24.54 5.11
C LEU A 142 16.61 25.70 5.98
N CYS A 143 15.74 26.55 6.54
CA CYS A 143 16.10 27.67 7.44
C CYS A 143 15.77 27.36 8.90
#